data_AF-E6QAS9-F1
#
_entry.id   AF-E6QAS9-F1
#
_cell.length_a   1.000
_cell.length_b   1.000
_cell.length_c   1.000
_cell.angle_alpha   90.00
_cell.angle_beta   90.00
_cell.angle_gamma   90.00
#
_symmetry.space_group_name_H-M   'P 1'
#
loop_
_entity.id
_entity.type
_entity.pdbx_description
1 polymer ?
#
loop_
_entity_poly.entity_id
_entity_poly.type
_entity_poly.pdbx_seq_one_letter_code
_entity_poly.pdbx_strand_id
1 'polypeptide(L)'
;MNKNPHQKFIVSVLCLSMAATPLASWSSFAQANNTINILPANQPQVMILLDNSQGMAGVLRGPTGLSGAIMTGSGTVPEDANSSSPVNYTASGFTPPALGSSGTSVPYSVPCNTSGITAAAQSACALVGASTSSSTKSSSSIYGYIDNSQSMLNMAEQAIGTIINTPEYSNNIQFGLMDYALSGNVPLYNTWVYYMSDNSGFSFGNSATGAPSGDVTVANPCYQSGSSSCINLQQNVFGQGNGSISDPYLYVQASSDAPVINDVLYAIAAHWQPDATNAVGWGPNPYGLNLQSYMTGNSGINFSNYSNGLASGMTPTSAGYFPLSQQVWESQRGYAFNASTSYDKGNIVSPISATNSKNTTNIANAILPEVFLPNNRKFNYPTKGPITASAGYSPVAGAFSTALSHFRKNA
;
A
#
# COMPACT_ATOMS: atom_id res chain seq x y z
N MET A 1 32.16 -30.18 -14.25
CA MET A 1 32.45 -29.22 -15.33
C MET A 1 33.67 -28.40 -14.96
N ASN A 2 34.81 -28.61 -15.62
CA ASN A 2 36.02 -27.82 -15.43
C ASN A 2 35.82 -26.43 -16.04
N LYS A 3 35.44 -25.44 -15.23
CA LYS A 3 35.38 -24.04 -15.68
C LYS A 3 36.80 -23.51 -15.88
N ASN A 4 37.01 -22.82 -17.00
CA ASN A 4 38.27 -22.20 -17.43
C ASN A 4 38.79 -21.25 -16.32
N PRO A 5 40.11 -21.23 -16.02
CA PRO A 5 40.72 -20.34 -15.03
C PRO A 5 40.33 -18.86 -15.16
N HIS A 6 40.05 -18.36 -16.38
CA HIS A 6 39.55 -16.99 -16.57
C HIS A 6 38.17 -16.73 -15.97
N GLN A 7 37.26 -17.71 -16.02
CA GLN A 7 35.93 -17.57 -15.40
C GLN A 7 36.00 -17.63 -13.88
N LYS A 8 36.94 -18.41 -13.32
CA LYS A 8 37.20 -18.42 -11.88
C LYS A 8 37.77 -17.10 -11.41
N PHE A 9 38.65 -16.47 -12.20
CA PHE A 9 39.22 -15.17 -11.91
C PHE A 9 38.15 -14.06 -11.90
N ILE A 10 37.29 -13.99 -12.93
CA ILE A 10 36.23 -12.98 -13.01
C ILE A 10 35.21 -13.12 -11.87
N VAL A 11 34.81 -14.36 -11.53
CA VAL A 11 33.90 -14.60 -10.40
C VAL A 11 34.56 -14.27 -9.06
N SER A 12 35.86 -14.55 -8.90
CA SER A 12 36.59 -14.21 -7.68
C SER A 12 36.78 -12.70 -7.51
N VAL A 13 36.99 -11.96 -8.61
CA VAL A 13 37.06 -10.49 -8.61
C VAL A 13 35.69 -9.86 -8.32
N LEU A 14 34.60 -10.41 -8.87
CA LEU A 14 33.24 -9.98 -8.52
C LEU A 14 32.94 -10.24 -7.03
N CYS A 15 33.25 -11.43 -6.51
CA CYS A 15 33.04 -11.76 -5.11
C CYS A 15 33.91 -10.93 -4.15
N LEU A 16 35.16 -10.59 -4.52
CA LEU A 16 36.00 -9.68 -3.73
C LEU A 16 35.46 -8.24 -3.75
N SER A 17 34.91 -7.78 -4.88
CA SER A 17 34.30 -6.45 -4.97
C SER A 17 33.01 -6.31 -4.16
N MET A 18 32.28 -7.41 -3.93
CA MET A 18 31.09 -7.44 -3.09
C MET A 18 31.39 -7.59 -1.59
N ALA A 19 32.61 -8.00 -1.21
CA ALA A 19 33.00 -8.21 0.18
C ALA A 19 33.89 -7.08 0.77
N ALA A 20 34.30 -6.10 -0.05
CA ALA A 20 35.20 -5.02 0.35
C ALA A 20 34.52 -3.65 0.60
N THR A 21 33.20 -3.60 0.75
CA THR A 21 32.49 -2.38 1.16
C THR A 21 32.41 -2.33 2.70
N PRO A 22 33.43 -1.73 3.35
CA PRO A 22 33.13 -0.45 4.00
C PRO A 22 34.32 0.53 3.93
N LEU A 23 34.89 0.81 2.77
CA LEU A 23 35.83 1.92 2.58
C LEU A 23 35.65 2.57 1.20
N ALA A 24 34.47 3.13 0.97
CA ALA A 24 34.23 4.07 -0.14
C ALA A 24 33.38 5.24 0.34
N SER A 25 33.81 5.87 1.43
CA SER A 25 33.43 7.24 1.78
C SER A 25 34.19 8.24 0.90
N TRP A 26 34.26 8.02 -0.42
CA TRP A 26 34.88 8.89 -1.44
C TRP A 26 34.25 8.68 -2.84
N SER A 27 32.98 8.30 -2.92
CA SER A 27 32.17 8.80 -4.03
C SER A 27 31.85 10.25 -3.69
N SER A 28 32.73 11.16 -4.07
CA SER A 28 32.34 12.55 -4.29
C SER A 28 30.99 12.54 -4.99
N PHE A 29 30.01 13.21 -4.39
CA PHE A 29 28.80 13.64 -5.06
C PHE A 29 29.20 14.02 -6.50
N ALA A 30 28.78 13.23 -7.47
CA ALA A 30 28.78 13.66 -8.85
C ALA A 30 27.69 14.72 -8.92
N GLN A 31 28.02 15.91 -8.42
CA GLN A 31 27.28 17.12 -8.69
C GLN A 31 27.42 17.29 -10.20
N ALA A 32 26.35 16.93 -10.92
CA ALA A 32 26.29 16.97 -12.36
C ALA A 32 26.55 18.40 -12.81
N ASN A 33 27.77 18.67 -13.22
CA ASN A 33 28.16 19.97 -13.74
C ASN A 33 27.77 19.99 -15.23
N ASN A 34 26.47 20.19 -15.50
CA ASN A 34 25.83 20.54 -16.79
C ASN A 34 26.26 19.85 -18.11
N THR A 35 27.09 18.80 -18.13
CA THR A 35 27.73 18.31 -19.37
C THR A 35 28.04 16.82 -19.38
N ILE A 36 27.16 15.98 -18.81
CA ILE A 36 27.19 14.55 -19.18
C ILE A 36 26.50 14.47 -20.55
N ASN A 37 27.22 14.03 -21.58
CA ASN A 37 26.63 13.71 -22.88
C ASN A 37 27.26 12.40 -23.37
N ILE A 38 26.54 11.30 -23.18
CA ILE A 38 26.97 9.96 -23.55
C ILE A 38 26.46 9.68 -24.98
N LEU A 39 27.38 9.28 -25.87
CA LEU A 39 27.03 8.90 -27.23
C LEU A 39 25.93 7.83 -27.22
N PRO A 40 24.91 7.90 -28.11
CA PRO A 40 23.78 6.97 -28.11
C PRO A 40 24.14 5.48 -28.10
N ALA A 41 25.24 5.11 -28.76
CA ALA A 41 25.73 3.72 -28.79
C ALA A 41 26.31 3.22 -27.46
N ASN A 42 26.66 4.15 -26.56
CA ASN A 42 27.30 3.89 -25.28
C ASN A 42 26.38 4.23 -24.09
N GLN A 43 25.13 4.64 -24.36
CA GLN A 43 24.19 5.00 -23.31
C GLN A 43 23.82 3.75 -22.49
N PRO A 44 23.85 3.83 -21.15
CA PRO A 44 23.30 2.78 -20.31
C PRO A 44 21.81 2.59 -20.62
N GLN A 45 21.42 1.33 -20.77
CA GLN A 45 20.04 0.90 -20.96
C GLN A 45 19.49 0.42 -19.63
N VAL A 46 18.40 1.05 -19.19
CA VAL A 46 17.75 0.73 -17.92
C VAL A 46 16.30 0.36 -18.19
N MET A 47 15.94 -0.87 -17.85
CA MET A 47 14.55 -1.29 -17.76
C MET A 47 14.11 -1.19 -16.30
N ILE A 48 13.09 -0.37 -16.05
CA ILE A 48 12.45 -0.31 -14.74
C ILE A 48 11.22 -1.21 -14.79
N LEU A 49 11.22 -2.22 -13.93
CA LEU A 49 10.04 -3.03 -13.66
C LEU A 49 9.37 -2.41 -12.45
N LEU A 50 8.22 -1.79 -12.67
CA LEU A 50 7.44 -1.25 -11.56
C LEU A 50 6.54 -2.35 -11.05
N ASP A 51 6.71 -2.67 -9.77
CA ASP A 51 5.90 -3.67 -9.11
C ASP A 51 4.51 -3.10 -8.85
N ASN A 52 3.48 -3.79 -9.34
CA ASN A 52 2.09 -3.47 -9.05
C ASN A 52 1.61 -4.14 -7.76
N SER A 53 2.51 -4.71 -6.95
CA SER A 53 2.14 -5.41 -5.73
C SER A 53 1.47 -4.50 -4.71
N GLN A 54 0.54 -5.07 -3.95
CA GLN A 54 0.02 -4.57 -2.66
C GLN A 54 1.10 -4.50 -1.56
N GLY A 55 2.38 -4.30 -1.94
CA GLY A 55 3.50 -4.30 -1.03
C GLY A 55 3.33 -3.22 0.04
N MET A 56 3.42 -3.64 1.30
CA MET A 56 3.28 -2.75 2.46
C MET A 56 4.63 -2.10 2.77
N ALA A 57 4.69 -0.78 2.67
CA ALA A 57 5.80 -0.02 3.24
C ALA A 57 5.57 0.13 4.74
N GLY A 58 6.41 -0.52 5.56
CA GLY A 58 6.54 -0.14 6.96
C GLY A 58 7.41 1.10 7.05
N VAL A 59 6.91 2.24 7.53
CA VAL A 59 7.75 3.43 7.77
C VAL A 59 8.10 3.52 9.24
N LEU A 60 9.36 3.30 9.59
CA LEU A 60 9.87 3.61 10.94
C LEU A 60 9.81 5.13 11.18
N ARG A 61 8.67 5.65 11.69
CA ARG A 61 8.53 6.81 12.60
C ARG A 61 7.09 7.36 12.66
N GLY A 62 6.48 7.22 13.83
CA GLY A 62 5.37 8.06 14.32
C GLY A 62 5.59 8.39 15.81
N PRO A 63 4.95 9.43 16.38
CA PRO A 63 5.12 9.81 17.79
C PRO A 63 4.66 8.73 18.80
N THR A 64 3.87 7.75 18.36
CA THR A 64 3.40 6.59 19.14
C THR A 64 4.25 5.32 18.93
N GLY A 65 5.30 5.36 18.10
CA GLY A 65 6.09 4.18 17.74
C GLY A 65 5.44 3.23 16.74
N LEU A 66 4.24 3.55 16.26
CA LEU A 66 3.54 2.81 15.20
C LEU A 66 3.89 3.38 13.82
N SER A 67 4.04 2.48 12.86
CA SER A 67 4.59 2.72 11.51
C SER A 67 3.60 2.43 10.40
N GLY A 68 2.55 1.66 10.72
CA GLY A 68 1.50 1.19 9.83
C GLY A 68 1.95 0.34 8.66
N ALA A 69 1.05 -0.53 8.21
CA ALA A 69 1.06 -0.98 6.82
C ALA A 69 0.64 0.19 5.93
N ILE A 70 1.61 0.87 5.31
CA ILE A 70 1.30 1.87 4.29
C ILE A 70 1.16 1.15 2.95
N MET A 71 -0.07 1.12 2.46
CA MET A 71 -0.39 0.73 1.09
C MET A 71 -1.08 1.87 0.36
N THR A 72 -1.09 1.78 -0.96
CA THR A 72 -1.92 2.69 -1.76
C THR A 72 -3.37 2.59 -1.32
N GLY A 73 -3.97 3.72 -0.95
CA GLY A 73 -5.37 3.85 -0.55
C GLY A 73 -5.68 3.44 0.88
N SER A 74 -4.68 2.92 1.61
CA SER A 74 -4.78 2.74 3.05
C SER A 74 -4.96 4.11 3.71
N GLY A 75 -6.08 4.30 4.41
CA GLY A 75 -6.37 5.54 5.11
C GLY A 75 -7.61 5.47 5.98
N THR A 76 -8.03 6.58 6.55
CA THR A 76 -9.20 6.60 7.44
C THR A 76 -10.45 6.95 6.64
N VAL A 77 -11.54 6.17 6.80
CA VAL A 77 -12.85 6.56 6.25
C VAL A 77 -13.55 7.54 7.20
N PRO A 78 -14.50 8.38 6.74
CA PRO A 78 -15.17 9.37 7.61
C PRO A 78 -15.73 8.79 8.91
N GLU A 79 -16.24 7.56 8.86
CA GLU A 79 -16.84 6.83 9.97
C GLU A 79 -15.82 6.30 10.99
N ASP A 80 -14.53 6.33 10.64
CA ASP A 80 -13.41 5.81 11.43
C ASP A 80 -12.38 6.91 11.77
N ALA A 81 -12.79 8.20 11.68
CA ALA A 81 -11.95 9.40 11.77
C ALA A 81 -10.94 9.43 12.93
N ASN A 82 -11.20 8.67 14.00
CA ASN A 82 -10.40 8.59 15.22
C ASN A 82 -9.51 7.34 15.28
N SER A 83 -9.32 6.64 14.17
CA SER A 83 -8.41 5.49 14.08
C SER A 83 -6.97 5.88 14.44
N SER A 84 -6.23 4.93 15.02
CA SER A 84 -4.86 5.15 15.49
C SER A 84 -3.79 5.09 14.41
N SER A 85 -4.19 4.75 13.18
CA SER A 85 -3.35 4.93 12.01
C SER A 85 -2.81 6.36 11.98
N PRO A 86 -1.48 6.55 11.81
CA PRO A 86 -0.87 7.87 11.71
C PRO A 86 -1.66 8.78 10.78
N VAL A 87 -1.81 10.06 11.12
CA VAL A 87 -2.56 11.04 10.30
C VAL A 87 -1.71 11.53 9.10
N ASN A 88 -0.40 11.38 9.16
CA ASN A 88 0.49 11.64 8.04
C ASN A 88 1.77 10.79 8.21
N TYR A 89 2.25 10.20 7.12
CA TYR A 89 3.60 9.65 7.07
C TYR A 89 4.50 10.69 6.44
N THR A 90 5.37 11.27 7.26
CA THR A 90 6.42 12.17 6.78
C THR A 90 7.67 11.33 6.53
N ALA A 91 7.98 11.02 5.27
CA ALA A 91 9.35 10.69 4.90
C ALA A 91 10.00 11.80 4.08
N SER A 92 11.31 11.88 4.25
CA SER A 92 12.15 12.73 3.41
C SER A 92 12.01 12.32 1.95
N GLY A 93 11.69 13.29 1.08
CA GLY A 93 11.64 13.08 -0.36
C GLY A 93 10.29 12.64 -0.92
N PHE A 94 9.23 12.54 -0.11
CA PHE A 94 7.86 12.40 -0.60
C PHE A 94 7.12 13.74 -0.55
N THR A 95 6.38 14.05 -1.62
CA THR A 95 5.44 15.17 -1.62
C THR A 95 4.05 14.62 -1.93
N PRO A 96 3.11 14.64 -0.97
CA PRO A 96 1.76 14.14 -1.19
C PRO A 96 1.09 14.80 -2.42
N PRO A 97 0.47 14.03 -3.33
CA PRO A 97 -0.24 14.55 -4.50
C PRO A 97 -1.35 15.57 -4.18
N ALA A 98 -1.84 15.56 -2.95
CA ALA A 98 -2.73 16.54 -2.38
C ALA A 98 -2.35 16.80 -0.91
N LEU A 99 -2.54 18.01 -0.42
CA LEU A 99 -2.54 18.23 1.03
C LEU A 99 -4.00 18.31 1.45
N GLY A 100 -4.46 17.33 2.23
CA GLY A 100 -5.77 17.41 2.88
C GLY A 100 -5.86 18.68 3.73
N SER A 101 -7.08 19.17 3.97
CA SER A 101 -7.26 20.29 4.89
C SER A 101 -6.90 19.84 6.32
N SER A 102 -6.25 20.69 7.10
CA SER A 102 -5.97 20.38 8.51
C SER A 102 -7.27 20.05 9.25
N GLY A 103 -7.39 18.83 9.79
CA GLY A 103 -8.56 18.39 10.56
C GLY A 103 -9.63 17.60 9.78
N THR A 104 -9.38 17.17 8.53
CA THR A 104 -10.32 16.29 7.81
C THR A 104 -10.00 14.81 8.00
N SER A 105 -11.06 14.00 8.19
CA SER A 105 -11.08 12.57 8.54
C SER A 105 -10.49 11.58 7.52
N VAL A 106 -9.85 12.05 6.45
CA VAL A 106 -9.34 11.21 5.35
C VAL A 106 -7.93 11.67 4.94
N PRO A 107 -6.89 11.35 5.73
CA PRO A 107 -5.54 11.90 5.50
C PRO A 107 -4.84 11.37 4.24
N TYR A 108 -5.17 10.14 3.82
CA TYR A 108 -4.48 9.43 2.74
C TYR A 108 -5.30 9.23 1.49
N SER A 109 -6.52 9.76 1.44
CA SER A 109 -7.19 9.91 0.16
C SER A 109 -7.94 11.23 0.10
N VAL A 110 -7.74 11.98 -0.98
CA VAL A 110 -8.29 13.33 -1.12
C VAL A 110 -9.31 13.32 -2.26
N PRO A 111 -10.53 13.83 -2.05
CA PRO A 111 -11.51 13.92 -3.13
C PRO A 111 -10.94 14.65 -4.35
N CYS A 112 -11.20 14.13 -5.56
CA CYS A 112 -10.75 14.73 -6.83
C CYS A 112 -11.22 16.18 -7.04
N ASN A 113 -12.26 16.63 -6.33
CA ASN A 113 -12.78 17.99 -6.37
C ASN A 113 -12.20 18.91 -5.28
N THR A 114 -11.19 18.46 -4.54
CA THR A 114 -10.49 19.28 -3.55
C THR A 114 -9.74 20.41 -4.23
N SER A 115 -9.89 21.63 -3.74
CA SER A 115 -9.13 22.79 -4.24
C SER A 115 -7.65 22.67 -3.87
N GLY A 116 -6.75 22.96 -4.80
CA GLY A 116 -5.30 23.01 -4.53
C GLY A 116 -4.56 21.67 -4.69
N ILE A 117 -5.19 20.64 -5.28
CA ILE A 117 -4.50 19.40 -5.67
C ILE A 117 -3.45 19.67 -6.76
N THR A 118 -2.38 18.86 -6.77
CA THR A 118 -1.27 19.00 -7.74
C THR A 118 -1.72 18.75 -9.19
N ALA A 119 -0.92 19.22 -10.16
CA ALA A 119 -1.20 18.97 -11.58
C ALA A 119 -1.25 17.47 -11.93
N ALA A 120 -0.36 16.65 -11.33
CA ALA A 120 -0.36 15.21 -11.51
C ALA A 120 -1.67 14.57 -11.00
N ALA A 121 -2.16 14.98 -9.83
CA ALA A 121 -3.43 14.53 -9.29
C ALA A 121 -4.63 14.94 -10.17
N GLN A 122 -4.62 16.16 -10.73
CA GLN A 122 -5.65 16.60 -11.69
C GLN A 122 -5.66 15.73 -12.94
N SER A 123 -4.49 15.42 -13.51
CA SER A 123 -4.34 14.53 -14.66
C SER A 123 -4.83 13.12 -14.34
N ALA A 124 -4.53 12.59 -13.15
CA ALA A 124 -4.98 11.28 -12.72
C ALA A 124 -6.52 11.21 -12.64
N CYS A 125 -7.15 12.17 -11.97
CA CYS A 125 -8.61 12.27 -11.87
C CYS A 125 -9.26 12.36 -13.26
N ALA A 126 -8.71 13.18 -14.16
CA ALA A 126 -9.22 13.32 -15.53
C ALA A 126 -9.08 12.02 -16.33
N LEU A 127 -7.96 11.30 -16.20
CA LEU A 127 -7.68 10.06 -16.92
C LEU A 127 -8.67 8.93 -16.55
N VAL A 128 -9.14 8.91 -15.29
CA VAL A 128 -10.15 7.95 -14.84
C VAL A 128 -11.59 8.48 -14.95
N GLY A 129 -11.78 9.69 -15.46
CA GLY A 129 -13.10 10.32 -15.64
C GLY A 129 -13.76 10.80 -14.34
N ALA A 130 -13.00 10.98 -13.25
CA ALA A 130 -13.50 11.54 -12.00
C ALA A 130 -13.74 13.06 -12.13
N SER A 131 -14.83 13.53 -11.53
CA SER A 131 -15.15 14.96 -11.45
C SER A 131 -14.13 15.70 -10.60
N THR A 132 -13.54 16.74 -11.16
CA THR A 132 -12.69 17.72 -10.45
C THR A 132 -13.46 18.97 -10.03
N SER A 133 -14.76 19.06 -10.37
CA SER A 133 -15.59 20.22 -10.02
C SER A 133 -16.17 20.10 -8.61
N SER A 134 -16.10 21.18 -7.84
CA SER A 134 -16.73 21.35 -6.53
C SER A 134 -18.25 21.57 -6.61
N SER A 135 -18.82 21.79 -7.80
CA SER A 135 -20.25 22.00 -7.99
C SER A 135 -21.03 20.67 -7.99
N THR A 136 -21.34 20.15 -6.81
CA THR A 136 -22.13 18.94 -6.63
C THR A 136 -23.63 19.22 -6.91
N LYS A 137 -24.03 19.25 -8.19
CA LYS A 137 -25.45 19.31 -8.59
C LYS A 137 -25.86 18.31 -9.67
N SER A 138 -25.05 17.29 -9.94
CA SER A 138 -25.43 16.22 -10.88
C SER A 138 -25.20 14.84 -10.27
N SER A 139 -26.28 14.05 -10.24
CA SER A 139 -26.31 12.62 -9.93
C SER A 139 -25.52 11.75 -10.94
N SER A 140 -24.98 12.34 -12.01
CA SER A 140 -24.16 11.67 -13.04
C SER A 140 -22.65 11.92 -12.91
N SER A 141 -22.17 12.51 -11.80
CA SER A 141 -20.74 12.80 -11.61
C SER A 141 -20.04 11.59 -10.99
N ILE A 142 -19.01 11.03 -11.66
CA ILE A 142 -18.14 10.02 -11.05
C ILE A 142 -17.29 10.75 -10.00
N TYR A 143 -17.44 10.39 -8.73
CA TYR A 143 -16.56 10.89 -7.66
C TYR A 143 -15.37 9.95 -7.52
N GLY A 144 -14.18 10.55 -7.42
CA GLY A 144 -12.93 9.83 -7.20
C GLY A 144 -12.17 10.38 -6.00
N TYR A 145 -11.32 9.54 -5.40
CA TYR A 145 -10.42 9.88 -4.31
C TYR A 145 -8.98 9.59 -4.77
N ILE A 146 -8.12 10.59 -4.71
CA ILE A 146 -6.70 10.49 -5.05
C ILE A 146 -5.98 9.80 -3.90
N ASP A 147 -5.15 8.80 -4.17
CA ASP A 147 -4.26 8.28 -3.16
C ASP A 147 -3.20 9.31 -2.76
N ASN A 148 -3.09 9.52 -1.47
CA ASN A 148 -2.19 10.47 -0.85
C ASN A 148 -1.24 9.79 0.14
N SER A 149 -1.28 8.46 0.19
CA SER A 149 -0.40 7.64 1.01
C SER A 149 1.04 7.69 0.52
N GLN A 150 1.97 7.45 1.44
CA GLN A 150 3.38 7.28 1.10
C GLN A 150 3.72 5.80 0.83
N SER A 151 2.90 5.13 0.02
CA SER A 151 3.11 3.71 -0.31
C SER A 151 4.44 3.49 -1.06
N MET A 152 4.90 2.24 -1.11
CA MET A 152 6.08 1.88 -1.90
C MET A 152 5.93 2.28 -3.37
N LEU A 153 4.72 2.14 -3.92
CA LEU A 153 4.43 2.48 -5.30
C LEU A 153 4.51 3.99 -5.53
N ASN A 154 3.84 4.80 -4.72
CA ASN A 154 3.85 6.26 -4.86
C ASN A 154 5.27 6.84 -4.71
N MET A 155 6.08 6.26 -3.82
CA MET A 155 7.50 6.63 -3.69
C MET A 155 8.30 6.32 -4.96
N ALA A 156 8.07 5.15 -5.57
CA ALA A 156 8.73 4.75 -6.81
C ALA A 156 8.28 5.64 -7.98
N GLU A 157 6.99 5.95 -8.09
CA GLU A 157 6.43 6.86 -9.09
C GLU A 157 7.06 8.25 -9.01
N GLN A 158 7.17 8.82 -7.81
CA GLN A 158 7.80 10.13 -7.62
C GLN A 158 9.28 10.12 -8.02
N ALA A 159 10.02 9.05 -7.67
CA ALA A 159 11.41 8.91 -8.04
C ALA A 159 11.59 8.80 -9.56
N ILE A 160 10.77 7.98 -10.22
CA ILE A 160 10.76 7.82 -11.69
C ILE A 160 10.40 9.15 -12.36
N GLY A 161 9.38 9.84 -11.86
CA GLY A 161 8.97 11.15 -12.34
C GLY A 161 10.08 12.19 -12.22
N THR A 162 10.85 12.18 -11.12
CA THR A 162 12.01 13.05 -10.94
C THR A 162 13.08 12.75 -11.98
N ILE A 163 13.44 11.48 -12.16
CA ILE A 163 14.47 11.06 -13.13
C ILE A 163 14.09 11.47 -14.56
N ILE A 164 12.84 11.25 -14.97
CA ILE A 164 12.38 11.55 -16.34
C ILE A 164 12.35 13.05 -16.63
N ASN A 165 12.06 13.87 -15.62
CA ASN A 165 11.98 15.32 -15.76
C ASN A 165 13.30 16.05 -15.49
N THR A 166 14.37 15.32 -15.13
CA THR A 166 15.70 15.88 -14.88
C THR A 166 16.48 15.97 -16.21
N PRO A 167 16.80 17.19 -16.71
CA PRO A 167 17.46 17.37 -18.01
C PRO A 167 18.79 16.63 -18.15
N GLU A 168 19.52 16.45 -17.06
CA GLU A 168 20.81 15.75 -17.01
C GLU A 168 20.69 14.28 -17.40
N TYR A 169 19.53 13.64 -17.20
CA TYR A 169 19.30 12.27 -17.64
C TYR A 169 18.71 12.20 -19.06
N SER A 170 18.17 13.31 -19.56
CA SER A 170 17.65 13.42 -20.92
C SER A 170 18.79 13.23 -21.92
N ASN A 171 18.73 12.17 -22.71
CA ASN A 171 19.78 11.75 -23.66
C ASN A 171 21.05 11.13 -23.04
N ASN A 172 21.06 10.81 -21.75
CA ASN A 172 22.17 10.06 -21.14
C ASN A 172 21.78 8.67 -20.68
N ILE A 173 20.48 8.42 -20.49
CA ILE A 173 19.94 7.13 -20.08
C ILE A 173 18.75 6.78 -20.97
N GLN A 174 18.69 5.54 -21.42
CA GLN A 174 17.54 5.00 -22.15
C GLN A 174 16.62 4.29 -21.16
N PHE A 175 15.40 4.81 -20.98
CA PHE A 175 14.41 4.24 -20.07
C PHE A 175 13.39 3.39 -20.84
N GLY A 176 13.13 2.21 -20.31
CA GLY A 176 11.91 1.45 -20.58
C GLY A 176 11.11 1.25 -19.31
N LEU A 177 9.78 1.15 -19.46
CA LEU A 177 8.85 0.84 -18.38
C LEU A 177 7.98 -0.34 -18.79
N MET A 178 7.83 -1.28 -17.85
CA MET A 178 6.93 -2.41 -17.96
C MET A 178 6.13 -2.54 -16.67
N ASP A 179 4.86 -2.89 -16.82
CA ASP A 179 3.98 -3.32 -15.74
C ASP A 179 3.62 -4.81 -15.90
N TYR A 180 3.32 -5.48 -14.79
CA TYR A 180 2.88 -6.86 -14.83
C TYR A 180 1.41 -6.98 -15.19
N ALA A 181 1.08 -8.01 -15.95
CA ALA A 181 -0.30 -8.24 -16.34
C ALA A 181 -1.07 -8.86 -15.18
N LEU A 182 -2.23 -8.30 -14.92
CA LEU A 182 -3.22 -8.86 -14.00
C LEU A 182 -4.15 -9.77 -14.78
N SER A 183 -4.61 -10.84 -14.14
CA SER A 183 -5.65 -11.70 -14.70
C SER A 183 -7.02 -11.21 -14.24
N GLY A 184 -7.86 -10.80 -15.19
CA GLY A 184 -9.22 -10.35 -14.92
C GLY A 184 -9.34 -8.85 -14.69
N ASN A 185 -10.43 -8.44 -14.05
CA ASN A 185 -10.63 -7.05 -13.66
C ASN A 185 -9.83 -6.72 -12.39
N VAL A 186 -9.64 -5.44 -12.12
CA VAL A 186 -9.03 -4.92 -10.90
C VAL A 186 -10.11 -4.35 -9.98
N PRO A 187 -10.72 -5.18 -9.11
CA PRO A 187 -11.69 -4.74 -8.12
C PRO A 187 -11.10 -3.81 -7.06
N LEU A 188 -11.90 -2.82 -6.67
CA LEU A 188 -11.71 -2.04 -5.45
C LEU A 188 -12.26 -2.80 -4.24
N TYR A 189 -11.46 -2.89 -3.19
CA TYR A 189 -11.79 -3.45 -1.88
C TYR A 189 -11.78 -2.35 -0.84
N ASN A 190 -12.53 -2.58 0.24
CA ASN A 190 -12.23 -1.90 1.48
C ASN A 190 -11.02 -2.58 2.12
N THR A 191 -10.30 -1.83 2.93
CA THR A 191 -9.20 -2.35 3.73
C THR A 191 -9.48 -2.16 5.22
N TRP A 192 -8.89 -2.98 6.09
CA TRP A 192 -9.08 -2.90 7.55
C TRP A 192 -7.76 -3.07 8.29
N VAL A 193 -7.56 -2.26 9.34
CA VAL A 193 -6.59 -2.57 10.40
C VAL A 193 -7.25 -3.47 11.44
N TYR A 194 -6.42 -4.22 12.16
CA TYR A 194 -6.88 -4.95 13.31
C TYR A 194 -6.12 -4.57 14.58
N TYR A 195 -6.87 -4.42 15.65
CA TYR A 195 -6.39 -4.29 17.01
C TYR A 195 -6.52 -5.64 17.71
N MET A 196 -5.56 -5.95 18.58
CA MET A 196 -5.53 -7.17 19.35
C MET A 196 -5.61 -6.84 20.83
N SER A 197 -6.59 -7.41 21.53
CA SER A 197 -6.70 -7.26 22.97
C SER A 197 -5.62 -8.05 23.70
N ASP A 198 -5.43 -7.75 24.99
CA ASP A 198 -4.79 -8.67 25.91
C ASP A 198 -5.71 -9.88 26.23
N ASN A 199 -5.32 -10.69 27.21
CA ASN A 199 -6.13 -11.82 27.67
C ASN A 199 -7.41 -11.42 28.42
N SER A 200 -7.51 -10.16 28.85
CA SER A 200 -8.65 -9.60 29.57
C SER A 200 -9.73 -9.05 28.62
N GLY A 201 -9.39 -8.88 27.34
CA GLY A 201 -10.24 -8.24 26.35
C GLY A 201 -9.94 -6.76 26.20
N PHE A 202 -10.63 -6.06 25.31
CA PHE A 202 -10.38 -4.64 25.09
C PHE A 202 -10.77 -3.81 26.32
N SER A 203 -9.93 -2.84 26.63
CA SER A 203 -10.19 -1.82 27.65
C SER A 203 -10.04 -0.42 27.06
N PHE A 204 -10.68 0.54 27.72
CA PHE A 204 -10.82 1.91 27.23
C PHE A 204 -10.42 2.90 28.32
N GLY A 205 -10.04 4.11 27.93
CA GLY A 205 -9.76 5.13 28.92
C GLY A 205 -9.54 6.54 28.39
N ASN A 206 -9.36 7.45 29.34
CA ASN A 206 -9.26 8.88 29.10
C ASN A 206 -7.81 9.41 29.07
N SER A 207 -6.81 8.54 29.14
CA SER A 207 -5.40 8.94 29.19
C SER A 207 -4.53 8.20 28.18
N ALA A 208 -3.73 8.96 27.42
CA ALA A 208 -2.73 8.44 26.49
C ALA A 208 -1.60 7.65 27.16
N THR A 209 -1.49 7.73 28.50
CA THR A 209 -0.47 7.02 29.30
C THR A 209 -1.11 6.07 30.32
N GLY A 210 -2.41 5.81 30.19
CA GLY A 210 -3.20 5.03 31.15
C GLY A 210 -3.33 3.55 30.80
N ALA A 211 -2.65 3.06 29.75
CA ALA A 211 -2.74 1.67 29.34
C ALA A 211 -2.25 0.71 30.46
N PRO A 212 -2.91 -0.45 30.63
CA PRO A 212 -2.40 -1.53 31.46
C PRO A 212 -0.97 -1.92 31.09
N SER A 213 -0.24 -2.49 32.05
CA SER A 213 1.14 -2.94 31.80
C SER A 213 1.18 -4.01 30.72
N GLY A 214 1.87 -3.73 29.61
CA GLY A 214 2.00 -4.64 28.46
C GLY A 214 1.14 -4.23 27.27
N ASP A 215 0.20 -3.31 27.47
CA ASP A 215 -0.61 -2.73 26.40
C ASP A 215 -0.02 -1.41 25.89
N VAL A 216 -0.42 -1.06 24.68
CA VAL A 216 -0.16 0.22 24.05
C VAL A 216 -1.46 1.00 23.89
N THR A 217 -1.37 2.32 24.02
CA THR A 217 -2.51 3.21 23.80
C THR A 217 -2.65 3.56 22.33
N VAL A 218 -3.85 3.37 21.81
CA VAL A 218 -4.27 3.77 20.46
C VAL A 218 -5.50 4.67 20.55
N ALA A 219 -5.70 5.53 19.54
CA ALA A 219 -6.93 6.30 19.45
C ALA A 219 -8.13 5.36 19.24
N ASN A 220 -9.23 5.62 19.95
CA ASN A 220 -10.41 4.77 19.89
C ASN A 220 -11.18 5.03 18.58
N PRO A 221 -11.30 4.03 17.69
CA PRO A 221 -12.01 4.18 16.41
C PRO A 221 -13.48 4.62 16.56
N CYS A 222 -14.12 4.21 17.67
CA CYS A 222 -15.52 4.50 17.94
C CYS A 222 -15.77 5.71 18.87
N TYR A 223 -14.72 6.45 19.25
CA TYR A 223 -14.89 7.63 20.12
C TYR A 223 -15.82 8.65 19.48
N GLN A 224 -16.93 8.94 20.17
CA GLN A 224 -18.00 9.85 19.72
C GLN A 224 -18.60 9.50 18.35
N SER A 225 -18.41 8.27 17.86
CA SER A 225 -18.95 7.83 16.58
C SER A 225 -20.42 7.44 16.72
N GLY A 226 -21.26 8.01 15.85
CA GLY A 226 -22.67 7.63 15.72
C GLY A 226 -22.92 6.48 14.74
N SER A 227 -21.86 5.80 14.27
CA SER A 227 -22.01 4.72 13.29
C SER A 227 -22.79 3.53 13.89
N SER A 228 -23.57 2.88 13.04
CA SER A 228 -24.34 1.67 13.40
C SER A 228 -23.42 0.53 13.88
N SER A 229 -22.23 0.40 13.29
CA SER A 229 -21.20 -0.56 13.73
C SER A 229 -20.70 -0.27 15.15
N CYS A 230 -20.35 0.98 15.47
CA CYS A 230 -19.89 1.37 16.81
C CYS A 230 -20.98 1.22 17.88
N ILE A 231 -22.21 1.62 17.55
CA ILE A 231 -23.37 1.45 18.44
C ILE A 231 -23.63 -0.04 18.69
N ASN A 232 -23.51 -0.89 17.67
CA ASN A 232 -23.65 -2.34 17.81
C ASN A 232 -22.58 -2.94 18.73
N LEU A 233 -21.31 -2.52 18.58
CA LEU A 233 -20.22 -2.98 19.44
C LEU A 233 -20.45 -2.61 20.91
N GLN A 234 -20.89 -1.37 21.18
CA GLN A 234 -21.25 -0.96 22.53
C GLN A 234 -22.39 -1.81 23.10
N GLN A 235 -23.47 -2.00 22.35
CA GLN A 235 -24.67 -2.64 22.88
C GLN A 235 -24.53 -4.16 23.04
N ASN A 236 -23.86 -4.81 22.09
CA ASN A 236 -23.92 -6.28 21.94
C ASN A 236 -22.57 -6.99 22.17
N VAL A 237 -21.46 -6.25 22.20
CA VAL A 237 -20.13 -6.85 22.42
C VAL A 237 -19.55 -6.44 23.76
N PHE A 238 -19.45 -5.14 24.03
CA PHE A 238 -18.75 -4.66 25.22
C PHE A 238 -19.65 -4.25 26.39
N GLY A 239 -20.94 -3.99 26.11
CA GLY A 239 -21.91 -3.52 27.11
C GLY A 239 -21.94 -2.00 27.27
N GLN A 240 -23.06 -1.47 27.77
CA GLN A 240 -23.21 -0.04 28.00
C GLN A 240 -22.29 0.47 29.11
N GLY A 241 -21.73 1.67 28.93
CA GLY A 241 -20.88 2.34 29.92
C GLY A 241 -19.45 1.82 29.99
N ASN A 242 -19.02 0.96 29.06
CA ASN A 242 -17.69 0.35 29.06
C ASN A 242 -16.55 1.24 28.49
N GLY A 243 -16.87 2.44 28.00
CA GLY A 243 -15.91 3.34 27.36
C GLY A 243 -15.82 3.25 25.83
N SER A 244 -16.43 2.25 25.16
CA SER A 244 -16.18 1.99 23.72
C SER A 244 -16.53 3.13 22.78
N ILE A 245 -17.44 4.02 23.17
CA ILE A 245 -17.79 5.23 22.40
C ILE A 245 -17.53 6.53 23.17
N SER A 246 -17.29 6.46 24.48
CA SER A 246 -17.17 7.64 25.36
C SER A 246 -15.74 7.99 25.71
N ASP A 247 -14.83 7.02 25.65
CA ASP A 247 -13.43 7.21 25.99
C ASP A 247 -12.59 7.42 24.72
N PRO A 248 -11.67 8.40 24.71
CA PRO A 248 -10.88 8.73 23.53
C PRO A 248 -9.81 7.71 23.17
N TYR A 249 -9.44 6.82 24.11
CA TYR A 249 -8.38 5.84 23.92
C TYR A 249 -8.88 4.41 24.07
N LEU A 250 -8.35 3.55 23.19
CA LEU A 250 -8.46 2.11 23.24
C LEU A 250 -7.08 1.56 23.64
N TYR A 251 -7.04 0.61 24.56
CA TYR A 251 -5.80 -0.05 24.97
C TYR A 251 -5.75 -1.43 24.33
N VAL A 252 -4.61 -1.72 23.69
CA VAL A 252 -4.43 -2.92 22.86
C VAL A 252 -3.09 -3.54 23.18
N GLN A 253 -3.00 -4.87 23.12
CA GLN A 253 -1.73 -5.56 23.25
C GLN A 253 -0.84 -5.28 22.02
N ALA A 254 -1.46 -5.28 20.84
CA ALA A 254 -0.80 -5.04 19.58
C ALA A 254 -1.78 -4.57 18.51
N SER A 255 -1.25 -4.08 17.40
CA SER A 255 -2.03 -3.65 16.24
C SER A 255 -1.32 -4.06 14.97
N SER A 256 -2.07 -4.29 13.90
CA SER A 256 -1.52 -4.47 12.55
C SER A 256 -0.73 -3.24 12.07
N ASP A 257 -0.90 -2.08 12.73
CA ASP A 257 -0.10 -0.88 12.52
C ASP A 257 1.29 -0.91 13.18
N ALA A 258 1.59 -1.91 14.01
CA ALA A 258 2.93 -2.06 14.56
C ALA A 258 3.90 -2.52 13.46
N PRO A 259 5.10 -1.92 13.32
CA PRO A 259 6.04 -2.26 12.25
C PRO A 259 6.49 -3.73 12.23
N VAL A 260 6.35 -4.46 13.35
CA VAL A 260 6.65 -5.89 13.44
C VAL A 260 5.54 -6.78 12.86
N ILE A 261 4.30 -6.29 12.81
CA ILE A 261 3.15 -6.99 12.21
C ILE A 261 2.94 -6.49 10.78
N ASN A 262 2.85 -5.17 10.61
CA ASN A 262 2.80 -4.48 9.32
C ASN A 262 1.81 -5.14 8.35
N ASP A 263 0.52 -5.14 8.73
CA ASP A 263 -0.52 -5.91 8.04
C ASP A 263 -1.84 -5.14 7.88
N VAL A 264 -2.64 -5.55 6.90
CA VAL A 264 -3.92 -4.95 6.50
C VAL A 264 -4.80 -5.97 5.78
N LEU A 265 -6.08 -6.01 6.15
CA LEU A 265 -7.04 -6.97 5.63
C LEU A 265 -7.82 -6.41 4.46
N TYR A 266 -8.21 -7.28 3.55
CA TYR A 266 -9.02 -6.96 2.37
C TYR A 266 -10.36 -7.69 2.44
N ALA A 267 -11.45 -6.95 2.29
CA ALA A 267 -12.79 -7.51 2.13
C ALA A 267 -13.68 -6.63 1.23
N ILE A 268 -14.67 -7.25 0.62
CA ILE A 268 -15.57 -6.56 -0.32
C ILE A 268 -16.59 -5.76 0.49
N ALA A 269 -16.61 -4.43 0.27
CA ALA A 269 -17.44 -3.46 0.98
C ALA A 269 -18.94 -3.80 1.09
N ALA A 270 -19.48 -4.51 0.10
CA ALA A 270 -20.91 -4.73 -0.06
C ALA A 270 -21.40 -6.08 0.50
N HIS A 271 -20.52 -6.94 1.02
CA HIS A 271 -20.86 -8.33 1.27
C HIS A 271 -21.46 -8.61 2.66
N TRP A 272 -21.24 -7.71 3.64
CA TRP A 272 -21.46 -8.06 5.05
C TRP A 272 -22.54 -7.24 5.75
N GLN A 273 -22.55 -5.90 5.65
CA GLN A 273 -23.70 -4.97 5.83
C GLN A 273 -23.29 -3.56 5.35
N PRO A 274 -24.23 -2.68 4.93
CA PRO A 274 -23.96 -1.25 4.83
C PRO A 274 -23.38 -0.74 6.16
N ASP A 275 -22.32 0.08 6.12
CA ASP A 275 -21.69 0.71 7.29
C ASP A 275 -20.94 -0.22 8.28
N ALA A 276 -20.49 -1.41 7.83
CA ALA A 276 -19.64 -2.31 8.61
C ALA A 276 -18.19 -1.81 8.76
N THR A 277 -18.02 -0.61 9.30
CA THR A 277 -16.71 0.05 9.47
C THR A 277 -15.94 -0.48 10.67
N ASN A 278 -16.61 -1.12 11.62
CA ASN A 278 -16.00 -1.67 12.83
C ASN A 278 -16.63 -3.04 13.15
N ALA A 279 -15.79 -4.04 13.41
CA ALA A 279 -16.21 -5.40 13.74
C ALA A 279 -15.28 -6.03 14.77
N VAL A 280 -15.81 -6.90 15.64
CA VAL A 280 -15.03 -7.58 16.68
C VAL A 280 -15.31 -9.06 16.63
N GLY A 281 -14.25 -9.87 16.55
CA GLY A 281 -14.26 -11.32 16.69
C GLY A 281 -13.64 -11.73 18.02
N TRP A 282 -14.15 -12.80 18.65
CA TRP A 282 -13.59 -13.31 19.91
C TRP A 282 -13.71 -14.82 20.06
N GLY A 283 -12.85 -15.38 20.90
CA GLY A 283 -12.71 -16.84 21.05
C GLY A 283 -11.99 -17.44 19.84
N PRO A 284 -10.69 -17.13 19.66
CA PRO A 284 -9.89 -17.57 18.52
C PRO A 284 -9.79 -19.09 18.44
N ASN A 285 -10.07 -19.66 17.27
CA ASN A 285 -9.93 -21.08 16.96
C ASN A 285 -9.05 -21.27 15.70
N PRO A 286 -7.72 -21.35 15.87
CA PRO A 286 -6.80 -21.45 14.74
C PRO A 286 -6.80 -22.83 14.10
N TYR A 287 -6.55 -22.88 12.80
CA TYR A 287 -6.41 -24.11 12.02
C TYR A 287 -5.23 -24.02 11.06
N GLY A 288 -4.65 -25.19 10.73
CA GLY A 288 -3.61 -25.26 9.71
C GLY A 288 -2.30 -24.55 10.08
N LEU A 289 -1.90 -24.53 11.35
CA LEU A 289 -0.67 -23.86 11.82
C LEU A 289 0.64 -24.60 11.47
N ASN A 290 0.73 -25.15 10.26
CA ASN A 290 1.92 -25.84 9.75
C ASN A 290 2.25 -25.34 8.34
N LEU A 291 3.52 -25.50 7.94
CA LEU A 291 4.02 -24.99 6.66
C LEU A 291 3.23 -25.56 5.46
N GLN A 292 2.86 -26.84 5.49
CA GLN A 292 2.12 -27.46 4.39
C GLN A 292 0.75 -26.81 4.20
N SER A 293 0.01 -26.62 5.30
CA SER A 293 -1.26 -25.89 5.31
C SER A 293 -1.10 -24.45 4.82
N TYR A 294 -0.02 -23.77 5.20
CA TYR A 294 0.24 -22.39 4.74
C TYR A 294 0.48 -22.34 3.22
N MET A 295 1.34 -23.23 2.71
CA MET A 295 1.67 -23.31 1.30
C MET A 295 0.48 -23.69 0.41
N THR A 296 -0.53 -24.37 0.96
CA THR A 296 -1.76 -24.73 0.23
C THR A 296 -2.92 -23.76 0.49
N GLY A 297 -2.71 -22.65 1.21
CA GLY A 297 -3.77 -21.69 1.52
C GLY A 297 -4.84 -22.22 2.48
N ASN A 298 -4.53 -23.26 3.27
CA ASN A 298 -5.44 -23.89 4.22
C ASN A 298 -5.00 -23.62 5.67
N SER A 299 -4.75 -22.35 5.98
CA SER A 299 -4.37 -21.86 7.31
C SER A 299 -5.18 -20.63 7.64
N GLY A 300 -5.55 -20.47 8.91
CA GLY A 300 -6.32 -19.31 9.33
C GLY A 300 -6.78 -19.42 10.78
N ILE A 301 -7.70 -18.51 11.11
CA ILE A 301 -8.38 -18.45 12.38
C ILE A 301 -9.87 -18.26 12.14
N ASN A 302 -10.70 -18.99 12.89
CA ASN A 302 -12.12 -18.69 13.01
C ASN A 302 -12.39 -18.14 14.40
N PHE A 303 -13.33 -17.22 14.51
CA PHE A 303 -13.79 -16.74 15.81
C PHE A 303 -15.08 -17.44 16.19
N SER A 304 -15.13 -17.91 17.44
CA SER A 304 -16.32 -18.61 17.97
C SER A 304 -17.54 -17.70 18.03
N ASN A 305 -17.30 -16.39 18.16
CA ASN A 305 -18.33 -15.37 18.14
C ASN A 305 -17.79 -14.11 17.46
N TYR A 306 -18.69 -13.31 16.88
CA TYR A 306 -18.33 -12.11 16.15
C TYR A 306 -19.52 -11.13 16.10
N SER A 307 -19.23 -9.83 15.99
CA SER A 307 -20.26 -8.80 15.89
C SER A 307 -20.98 -8.81 14.54
N ASN A 308 -20.26 -9.14 13.47
CA ASN A 308 -20.79 -9.37 12.13
C ASN A 308 -19.86 -10.27 11.30
N GLY A 309 -20.30 -10.70 10.12
CA GLY A 309 -19.60 -11.68 9.29
C GLY A 309 -18.19 -11.28 8.84
N LEU A 310 -17.83 -9.99 8.87
CA LEU A 310 -16.46 -9.53 8.59
C LEU A 310 -15.46 -10.17 9.55
N ALA A 311 -15.75 -10.14 10.85
CA ALA A 311 -14.87 -10.66 11.91
C ALA A 311 -15.09 -12.14 12.23
N SER A 312 -15.67 -12.91 11.30
CA SER A 312 -15.97 -14.34 11.51
C SER A 312 -14.72 -15.22 11.44
N GLY A 313 -13.71 -14.79 10.69
CA GLY A 313 -12.45 -15.49 10.54
C GLY A 313 -11.48 -14.74 9.65
N MET A 314 -10.20 -15.11 9.72
CA MET A 314 -9.12 -14.45 9.00
C MET A 314 -8.16 -15.48 8.43
N THR A 315 -7.66 -15.20 7.23
CA THR A 315 -6.57 -15.94 6.59
C THR A 315 -5.33 -15.04 6.51
N PRO A 316 -4.13 -15.62 6.52
CA PRO A 316 -2.90 -14.83 6.52
C PRO A 316 -2.79 -14.05 5.22
N THR A 317 -2.36 -12.80 5.33
CA THR A 317 -2.00 -11.95 4.19
C THR A 317 -0.56 -12.25 3.75
N SER A 318 -0.03 -11.42 2.86
CA SER A 318 1.40 -11.43 2.52
C SER A 318 2.33 -11.13 3.70
N ALA A 319 1.84 -10.55 4.80
CA ALA A 319 2.60 -10.41 6.05
C ALA A 319 2.78 -11.75 6.78
N GLY A 320 1.94 -12.75 6.49
CA GLY A 320 2.00 -14.06 7.12
C GLY A 320 1.58 -14.09 8.60
N TYR A 321 0.92 -13.04 9.09
CA TYR A 321 0.51 -12.92 10.49
C TYR A 321 -0.90 -13.49 10.74
N PHE A 322 -1.13 -14.02 11.95
CA PHE A 322 -2.45 -14.46 12.43
C PHE A 322 -2.74 -13.81 13.80
N PRO A 323 -3.80 -13.01 13.95
CA PRO A 323 -4.11 -12.40 15.24
C PRO A 323 -4.81 -13.42 16.15
N LEU A 324 -4.05 -14.03 17.07
CA LEU A 324 -4.54 -15.05 18.00
C LEU A 324 -4.97 -14.49 19.38
N SER A 325 -5.23 -13.18 19.48
CA SER A 325 -5.67 -12.56 20.72
C SER A 325 -7.08 -12.96 21.12
N GLN A 326 -7.41 -12.76 22.40
CA GLN A 326 -8.74 -13.10 22.95
C GLN A 326 -9.88 -12.42 22.18
N GLN A 327 -9.68 -11.14 21.83
CA GLN A 327 -10.54 -10.37 20.93
C GLN A 327 -9.68 -9.71 19.84
N VAL A 328 -10.24 -9.64 18.64
CA VAL A 328 -9.67 -8.92 17.50
C VAL A 328 -10.70 -7.93 17.01
N TRP A 329 -10.32 -6.66 16.93
CA TRP A 329 -11.19 -5.59 16.44
C TRP A 329 -10.67 -5.14 15.08
N GLU A 330 -11.46 -5.37 14.04
CA GLU A 330 -11.26 -4.86 12.69
C GLU A 330 -11.91 -3.49 12.49
N SER A 331 -11.13 -2.51 12.06
CA SER A 331 -11.54 -1.11 11.89
C SER A 331 -11.16 -0.67 10.48
N GLN A 332 -12.14 -0.16 9.74
CA GLN A 332 -12.05 0.07 8.30
C GLN A 332 -11.05 1.17 8.02
N ARG A 333 -10.05 0.79 7.24
CA ARG A 333 -8.94 1.62 6.81
C ARG A 333 -8.95 1.80 5.29
N GLY A 334 -9.88 2.59 4.77
CA GLY A 334 -9.82 3.09 3.39
C GLY A 334 -10.12 2.03 2.33
N TYR A 335 -9.45 2.17 1.18
CA TYR A 335 -9.68 1.34 0.00
C TYR A 335 -8.37 0.84 -0.59
N ALA A 336 -8.39 -0.28 -1.29
CA ALA A 336 -7.26 -0.72 -2.08
C ALA A 336 -7.72 -1.53 -3.29
N PHE A 337 -6.88 -1.64 -4.32
CA PHE A 337 -7.14 -2.52 -5.44
C PHE A 337 -6.62 -3.93 -5.16
N ASN A 338 -7.30 -4.95 -5.67
CA ASN A 338 -6.83 -6.33 -5.61
C ASN A 338 -7.17 -7.08 -6.90
N ALA A 339 -6.19 -7.78 -7.44
CA ALA A 339 -6.29 -8.59 -8.63
C ALA A 339 -5.28 -9.74 -8.57
N SER A 340 -5.68 -10.85 -9.18
CA SER A 340 -4.78 -11.98 -9.39
C SER A 340 -3.70 -11.63 -10.41
N THR A 341 -2.48 -12.07 -10.16
CA THR A 341 -1.32 -11.81 -11.03
C THR A 341 -1.18 -12.88 -12.13
N SER A 342 -0.78 -12.47 -13.33
CA SER A 342 -0.23 -13.40 -14.33
C SER A 342 1.30 -13.43 -14.19
N TYR A 343 1.85 -14.54 -13.72
CA TYR A 343 3.27 -14.65 -13.36
C TYR A 343 4.24 -14.56 -14.55
N ASP A 344 3.75 -14.75 -15.77
CA ASP A 344 4.51 -14.85 -17.01
C ASP A 344 4.10 -13.81 -18.07
N LYS A 345 3.25 -12.84 -17.71
CA LYS A 345 2.75 -11.81 -18.64
C LYS A 345 2.94 -10.42 -18.06
N GLY A 346 3.14 -9.47 -18.96
CA GLY A 346 3.18 -8.05 -18.64
C GLY A 346 3.01 -7.22 -19.89
N ASN A 347 2.89 -5.92 -19.70
CA ASN A 347 2.68 -4.96 -20.76
C ASN A 347 3.87 -3.98 -20.81
N ILE A 348 4.40 -3.80 -22.02
CA ILE A 348 5.47 -2.83 -22.25
C ILE A 348 4.83 -1.46 -22.41
N VAL A 349 4.76 -0.71 -21.31
CA VAL A 349 4.27 0.68 -21.29
C VAL A 349 5.14 1.57 -22.19
N SER A 350 6.45 1.37 -22.11
CA SER A 350 7.42 2.07 -22.95
C SER A 350 8.62 1.17 -23.21
N PRO A 351 8.93 0.85 -24.49
CA PRO A 351 10.14 0.09 -24.80
C PRO A 351 11.38 0.93 -24.51
N ILE A 352 12.48 0.26 -24.17
CA ILE A 352 13.78 0.93 -24.02
C ILE A 352 14.13 1.61 -25.35
N SER A 353 14.25 2.93 -25.32
CA SER A 353 14.76 3.69 -26.46
C SER A 353 15.42 4.99 -26.00
N ALA A 354 16.06 5.69 -26.93
CA ALA A 354 16.43 7.09 -26.72
C ALA A 354 15.20 7.90 -26.28
N THR A 355 15.43 8.87 -25.39
CA THR A 355 14.40 9.76 -24.86
C THR A 355 13.65 10.41 -26.03
N ASN A 356 12.34 10.26 -26.06
CA ASN A 356 11.48 10.90 -27.04
C ASN A 356 10.15 11.27 -26.38
N SER A 357 9.47 12.26 -26.94
CA SER A 357 8.24 12.82 -26.36
C SER A 357 7.14 11.78 -26.15
N LYS A 358 7.05 10.77 -27.03
CA LYS A 358 6.06 9.68 -26.91
C LYS A 358 6.36 8.79 -25.70
N ASN A 359 7.60 8.34 -25.54
CA ASN A 359 8.00 7.53 -24.39
C ASN A 359 7.87 8.30 -23.08
N THR A 360 8.31 9.56 -23.04
CA THR A 360 8.13 10.44 -21.87
C THR A 360 6.67 10.57 -21.48
N THR A 361 5.77 10.78 -22.46
CA THR A 361 4.32 10.88 -22.20
C THR A 361 3.73 9.56 -21.72
N ASN A 362 4.11 8.43 -22.33
CA ASN A 362 3.63 7.12 -21.91
C ASN A 362 4.01 6.81 -20.46
N ILE A 363 5.27 7.06 -20.10
CA ILE A 363 5.73 6.81 -18.73
C ILE A 363 5.06 7.78 -17.76
N ALA A 364 5.00 9.08 -18.09
CA ALA A 364 4.36 10.10 -17.25
C ALA A 364 2.90 9.78 -16.95
N ASN A 365 2.14 9.26 -17.93
CA ASN A 365 0.75 8.83 -17.73
C ASN A 365 0.63 7.56 -16.89
N ALA A 366 1.62 6.67 -16.96
CA ALA A 366 1.60 5.39 -16.26
C ALA A 366 1.97 5.50 -14.78
N ILE A 367 2.68 6.57 -14.37
CA ILE A 367 3.13 6.81 -12.99
C ILE A 367 2.34 7.94 -12.29
N LEU A 368 1.16 8.30 -12.82
CA LEU A 368 0.30 9.26 -12.14
C LEU A 368 -0.27 8.63 -10.86
N PRO A 369 -0.56 9.44 -9.81
CA PRO A 369 -1.14 8.94 -8.56
C PRO A 369 -2.40 8.10 -8.80
N GLU A 370 -2.60 7.08 -7.98
CA GLU A 370 -3.80 6.24 -8.06
C GLU A 370 -5.08 7.02 -7.71
N VAL A 371 -6.20 6.66 -8.35
CA VAL A 371 -7.52 7.26 -8.08
C VAL A 371 -8.56 6.18 -7.85
N PHE A 372 -9.18 6.19 -6.68
CA PHE A 372 -10.25 5.28 -6.28
C PHE A 372 -11.61 5.81 -6.69
N LEU A 373 -12.43 4.97 -7.34
CA LEU A 373 -13.77 5.33 -7.84
C LEU A 373 -14.89 4.56 -7.11
N PRO A 374 -15.27 4.95 -5.89
CA PRO A 374 -16.24 4.20 -5.09
C PRO A 374 -17.66 4.18 -5.67
N ASN A 375 -18.02 5.16 -6.51
CA ASN A 375 -19.41 5.36 -6.95
C ASN A 375 -19.81 4.63 -8.25
N ASN A 376 -18.91 3.89 -8.90
CA ASN A 376 -19.18 3.38 -10.25
C ASN A 376 -19.96 2.06 -10.33
N ARG A 377 -20.29 1.40 -9.20
CA ARG A 377 -21.00 0.08 -9.09
C ARG A 377 -20.43 -1.09 -9.93
N LYS A 378 -19.46 -0.83 -10.79
CA LYS A 378 -18.54 -1.72 -11.48
C LYS A 378 -17.17 -1.31 -10.97
N PHE A 379 -16.70 -1.99 -9.94
CA PHE A 379 -15.48 -1.67 -9.20
C PHE A 379 -14.20 -1.91 -10.01
N ASN A 380 -14.22 -1.73 -11.33
CA ASN A 380 -13.08 -2.04 -12.19
C ASN A 380 -12.27 -0.77 -12.42
N TYR A 381 -10.99 -0.83 -12.09
CA TYR A 381 -10.02 0.13 -12.58
C TYR A 381 -10.11 0.26 -14.11
N PRO A 382 -10.03 1.48 -14.68
CA PRO A 382 -10.09 1.65 -16.13
C PRO A 382 -8.96 0.89 -16.82
N THR A 383 -9.27 0.23 -17.94
CA THR A 383 -8.32 -0.55 -18.77
C THR A 383 -7.15 0.28 -19.34
N LYS A 384 -7.18 1.60 -19.15
CA LYS A 384 -6.16 2.58 -19.57
C LYS A 384 -5.90 3.64 -18.47
N GLY A 385 -5.78 3.20 -17.22
CA GLY A 385 -5.35 4.05 -16.12
C GLY A 385 -3.84 3.97 -15.86
N PRO A 386 -3.32 4.76 -14.91
CA PRO A 386 -2.00 4.59 -14.33
C PRO A 386 -1.74 3.16 -13.82
N ILE A 387 -0.49 2.81 -13.55
CA ILE A 387 -0.18 1.55 -12.84
C ILE A 387 -0.78 1.65 -11.43
N THR A 388 -1.26 0.53 -10.88
CA THR A 388 -1.86 0.48 -9.53
C THR A 388 -1.21 -0.57 -8.67
N ALA A 389 -1.19 -0.40 -7.35
CA ALA A 389 -0.79 -1.41 -6.38
C ALA A 389 -1.89 -2.48 -6.18
N SER A 390 -2.20 -3.22 -7.24
CA SER A 390 -3.33 -4.15 -7.30
C SER A 390 -2.97 -5.63 -7.31
N ALA A 391 -1.72 -6.01 -7.55
CA ALA A 391 -1.29 -7.41 -7.53
C ALA A 391 -1.13 -7.93 -6.09
N GLY A 392 -1.74 -9.08 -5.78
CA GLY A 392 -1.56 -9.72 -4.46
C GLY A 392 -0.11 -10.05 -4.11
N TYR A 393 0.75 -10.29 -5.10
CA TYR A 393 2.17 -10.59 -4.92
C TYR A 393 2.97 -10.20 -6.15
N SER A 394 4.22 -9.78 -5.94
CA SER A 394 5.10 -9.44 -7.05
C SER A 394 5.64 -10.67 -7.78
N PRO A 395 5.40 -10.84 -9.09
CA PRO A 395 5.93 -11.96 -9.86
C PRO A 395 7.39 -11.72 -10.32
N VAL A 396 8.23 -11.11 -9.47
CA VAL A 396 9.63 -10.79 -9.81
C VAL A 396 10.43 -12.03 -10.22
N ALA A 397 10.12 -13.19 -9.62
CA ALA A 397 10.72 -14.47 -9.99
C ALA A 397 10.48 -14.84 -11.47
N GLY A 398 9.31 -14.49 -12.03
CA GLY A 398 8.98 -14.70 -13.44
C GLY A 398 9.84 -13.83 -14.38
N ALA A 399 10.06 -12.57 -14.01
CA ALA A 399 10.93 -11.69 -14.80
C ALA A 399 12.39 -12.14 -14.76
N PHE A 400 12.92 -12.47 -13.58
CA PHE A 400 14.30 -12.95 -13.46
C PHE A 400 14.52 -14.30 -14.15
N SER A 401 13.58 -15.23 -14.07
CA SER A 401 13.68 -16.51 -14.78
C SER A 401 13.62 -16.34 -16.30
N THR A 402 12.77 -15.44 -16.80
CA THR A 402 12.70 -15.08 -18.23
C THR A 402 13.97 -14.40 -18.71
N ALA A 403 14.49 -13.43 -17.97
CA ALA A 403 15.74 -12.75 -18.27
C ALA A 403 16.92 -13.74 -18.31
N LEU A 404 17.02 -14.62 -17.31
CA LEU A 404 18.04 -15.67 -17.27
C LEU A 404 17.94 -16.62 -18.47
N SER A 405 16.72 -17.00 -18.88
CA SER A 405 16.48 -17.83 -20.06
C SER A 405 16.94 -17.14 -21.36
N HIS A 406 16.63 -15.85 -21.50
CA HIS A 406 17.08 -15.04 -22.64
C HIS A 406 18.62 -14.96 -22.70
N PHE A 407 19.27 -14.63 -21.58
CA PHE A 407 20.73 -14.57 -21.50
C PHE A 407 21.39 -15.91 -21.82
N ARG A 408 20.82 -17.03 -21.36
CA ARG A 408 21.38 -18.37 -21.64
C ARG A 408 21.22 -18.82 -23.09
N LYS A 409 20.23 -18.31 -23.82
CA LYS A 409 20.02 -18.64 -25.24
C LYS A 409 20.87 -17.78 -26.18
N ASN A 410 21.26 -16.59 -25.73
CA ASN A 410 22.00 -15.60 -26.52
C ASN A 410 23.46 -15.42 -26.07
N ALA A 411 23.94 -16.26 -25.15
CA ALA A 411 25.35 -16.41 -24.76
C ALA A 411 25.87 -17.75 -25.24
#